data_AF-A0A838EZG5-F1
#
_entry.id   AF-A0A838EZG5-F1
#
_cell.length_a   1.000
_cell.length_b   1.000
_cell.length_c   1.000
_cell.angle_alpha   90.00
_cell.angle_beta   90.00
_cell.angle_gamma   90.00
#
_symmetry.space_group_name_H-M   'P 1'
#
loop_
_entity.id
_entity.type
_entity.pdbx_description
1 polymer ?
#
loop_
_entity_poly.entity_id
_entity_poly.type
_entity_poly.pdbx_seq_one_letter_code
_entity_poly.pdbx_strand_id
1 'polypeptide(L)'
;MKNLTLLLLLFTQSLIAGTIIPFERETTRISEFQFMTSNNDTSDLFTNDFVGDEQEVLYPNGFSFQNIGPNKIVTPAPTGFDFAHRNFSFTSPDNSRRDTHVWITDYIGSGRVSDYFETMLVFLPRENLMHVEERVNDILVTLTTGEEVVYSKKHKTIKSGVIKEEVMDLNPDRNQRKHVQLTYSGKGLMIRSDARGADPRIVATVSIIKKGVATCQAPAKLFWTQDDFPKFKLVTDEEAYALIAKHCGTTFKQK
;
A
#
# COMPACT_ATOMS: atom_id res chain seq x y z
N MET A 1 57.11 20.69 27.35
CA MET A 1 56.24 19.55 27.73
C MET A 1 55.00 19.59 26.84
N LYS A 2 54.93 18.68 25.87
CA LYS A 2 53.84 18.53 24.90
C LYS A 2 52.88 17.47 25.45
N ASN A 3 51.59 17.78 25.54
CA ASN A 3 50.53 16.77 25.65
C ASN A 3 49.31 17.29 24.87
N LEU A 4 49.25 16.91 23.60
CA LEU A 4 48.11 17.14 22.73
C LEU A 4 47.32 15.82 22.68
N THR A 5 46.30 15.72 23.53
CA THR A 5 45.42 14.56 23.62
C THR A 5 44.43 14.61 22.46
N LEU A 6 44.69 13.83 21.41
CA LEU A 6 43.82 13.68 20.25
C LEU A 6 42.68 12.71 20.61
N LEU A 7 41.50 13.24 20.87
CA LEU A 7 40.29 12.46 21.13
C LEU A 7 39.72 11.97 19.78
N LEU A 8 40.03 10.73 19.42
CA LEU A 8 39.46 10.06 18.25
C LEU A 8 38.00 9.70 18.56
N LEU A 9 37.05 10.49 18.07
CA LEU A 9 35.63 10.11 18.04
C LEU A 9 35.45 8.99 17.00
N LEU A 10 35.32 7.76 17.48
CA LEU A 10 34.83 6.63 16.71
C LEU A 10 33.36 6.87 16.36
N PHE A 11 33.10 7.30 15.13
CA PHE A 11 31.79 7.23 14.52
C PHE A 11 31.45 5.75 14.27
N THR A 12 30.74 5.13 15.21
CA THR A 12 30.04 3.86 14.95
C THR A 12 28.85 4.17 14.05
N GLN A 13 29.06 4.04 12.75
CA GLN A 13 27.96 3.94 11.80
C GLN A 13 27.22 2.65 12.13
N SER A 14 26.16 2.77 12.92
CA SER A 14 25.15 1.72 13.04
C SER A 14 24.47 1.64 11.67
N LEU A 15 24.99 0.76 10.81
CA LEU A 15 24.28 0.27 9.65
C LEU A 15 23.05 -0.44 10.19
N ILE A 16 21.93 0.28 10.28
CA ILE A 16 20.61 -0.33 10.44
C ILE A 16 20.37 -1.05 9.11
N ALA A 17 20.86 -2.28 9.02
CA ALA A 17 20.48 -3.17 7.94
C ALA A 17 18.98 -3.44 8.12
N GLY A 18 18.16 -2.82 7.28
CA GLY A 18 16.73 -3.13 7.22
C GLY A 18 16.56 -4.63 7.07
N THR A 19 15.71 -5.23 7.92
CA THR A 19 15.46 -6.66 7.87
C THR A 19 14.66 -6.95 6.60
N ILE A 20 15.33 -7.54 5.60
CA ILE A 20 14.68 -8.06 4.41
C ILE A 20 13.85 -9.27 4.85
N ILE A 21 12.53 -9.18 4.70
CA ILE A 21 11.62 -10.30 4.90
C ILE A 21 11.28 -10.84 3.50
N PRO A 22 11.80 -12.01 3.09
CA PRO A 22 11.51 -12.53 1.77
C PRO A 22 10.05 -12.98 1.66
N PHE A 23 9.52 -12.98 0.45
CA PHE A 23 8.28 -13.70 0.16
C PHE A 23 8.50 -15.20 0.38
N GLU A 24 7.50 -15.88 0.94
CA GLU A 24 7.54 -17.33 1.08
C GLU A 24 7.28 -18.04 -0.25
N ARG A 25 6.59 -17.37 -1.17
CA ARG A 25 6.10 -17.96 -2.41
C ARG A 25 5.74 -16.94 -3.47
N GLU A 26 5.66 -17.43 -4.69
CA GLU A 26 5.21 -16.66 -5.85
C GLU A 26 3.70 -16.44 -5.85
N THR A 27 2.94 -17.51 -5.58
CA THR A 27 1.47 -17.55 -5.61
C THR A 27 0.93 -18.19 -4.33
N THR A 28 -0.32 -17.89 -3.97
CA THR A 28 -1.03 -18.51 -2.84
C THR A 28 -1.11 -20.04 -2.96
N ARG A 29 -1.16 -20.76 -1.83
CA ARG A 29 -1.38 -22.22 -1.76
C ARG A 29 -2.73 -22.63 -2.33
N ILE A 30 -3.75 -21.82 -2.05
CA ILE A 30 -5.13 -22.07 -2.45
C ILE A 30 -5.59 -21.01 -3.43
N SER A 31 -6.53 -21.39 -4.28
CA SER A 31 -7.04 -20.53 -5.35
C SER A 31 -8.10 -19.53 -4.88
N GLU A 32 -8.74 -19.83 -3.75
CA GLU A 32 -9.89 -19.11 -3.22
C GLU A 32 -9.90 -19.20 -1.69
N PHE A 33 -10.28 -18.11 -1.04
CA PHE A 33 -10.43 -18.01 0.41
C PHE A 33 -11.92 -17.92 0.73
N GLN A 34 -12.36 -18.61 1.78
CA GLN A 34 -13.77 -18.69 2.18
C GLN A 34 -14.16 -17.59 3.16
N PHE A 35 -13.23 -17.15 3.98
CA PHE A 35 -13.48 -16.10 4.95
C PHE A 35 -12.22 -15.28 5.24
N MET A 36 -12.44 -14.13 5.86
CA MET A 36 -11.41 -13.25 6.38
C MET A 36 -11.66 -13.05 7.87
N THR A 37 -10.59 -13.09 8.66
CA THR A 37 -10.60 -12.80 10.09
C THR A 37 -9.41 -11.89 10.43
N SER A 38 -9.38 -11.36 11.63
CA SER A 38 -8.39 -10.36 12.02
C SER A 38 -8.00 -10.50 13.48
N ASN A 39 -6.77 -10.13 13.82
CA ASN A 39 -6.27 -10.11 15.18
C ASN A 39 -5.52 -8.79 15.50
N ASN A 40 -5.87 -8.16 16.63
CA ASN A 40 -5.23 -6.95 17.18
C ASN A 40 -4.34 -7.23 18.40
N ASP A 41 -4.14 -8.48 18.80
CA ASP A 41 -3.42 -8.85 20.03
C ASP A 41 -1.98 -8.30 20.07
N THR A 42 -1.38 -8.00 18.92
CA THR A 42 -0.01 -7.49 18.83
C THR A 42 0.10 -5.97 18.91
N SER A 43 -0.98 -5.23 18.62
CA SER A 43 -0.97 -3.75 18.64
C SER A 43 -2.39 -3.17 18.57
N ASP A 44 -2.63 -2.09 19.32
CA ASP A 44 -3.84 -1.26 19.18
C ASP A 44 -3.79 -0.33 17.95
N LEU A 45 -2.66 -0.31 17.26
CA LEU A 45 -2.40 0.65 16.17
C LEU A 45 -2.72 0.09 14.79
N PHE A 46 -2.55 -1.21 14.60
CA PHE A 46 -2.81 -1.91 13.36
C PHE A 46 -3.41 -3.29 13.64
N THR A 47 -4.10 -3.80 12.64
CA THR A 47 -4.80 -5.08 12.67
C THR A 47 -4.06 -6.04 11.77
N ASN A 48 -3.72 -7.23 12.26
CA ASN A 48 -3.22 -8.29 11.38
C ASN A 48 -4.41 -9.02 10.76
N ASP A 49 -4.37 -9.18 9.46
CA ASP A 49 -5.44 -9.79 8.70
C ASP A 49 -5.06 -11.22 8.31
N PHE A 50 -6.04 -12.13 8.36
CA PHE A 50 -5.90 -13.54 7.99
C PHE A 50 -7.04 -13.94 7.08
N VAL A 51 -6.77 -14.89 6.19
CA VAL A 51 -7.78 -15.50 5.32
C VAL A 51 -7.82 -17.00 5.57
N GLY A 52 -8.99 -17.61 5.47
CA GLY A 52 -9.19 -19.03 5.74
C GLY A 52 -9.79 -19.80 4.58
N ASP A 53 -9.55 -21.11 4.54
CA ASP A 53 -10.16 -22.04 3.58
C ASP A 53 -11.41 -22.74 4.14
N GLU A 54 -11.95 -23.70 3.39
CA GLU A 54 -13.10 -24.52 3.79
C GLU A 54 -12.81 -25.41 5.01
N GLN A 55 -11.53 -25.67 5.31
CA GLN A 55 -11.08 -26.48 6.44
C GLN A 55 -10.68 -25.60 7.64
N GLU A 56 -11.01 -24.30 7.61
CA GLU A 56 -10.67 -23.32 8.64
C GLU A 56 -9.16 -23.14 8.87
N VAL A 57 -8.32 -23.55 7.91
CA VAL A 57 -6.88 -23.30 7.98
C VAL A 57 -6.64 -21.83 7.70
N LEU A 58 -5.99 -21.15 8.65
CA LEU A 58 -5.68 -19.72 8.53
C LEU A 58 -4.35 -19.49 7.81
N TYR A 59 -4.37 -18.51 6.91
CA TYR A 59 -3.21 -18.01 6.19
C TYR A 59 -3.02 -16.52 6.48
N PRO A 60 -1.77 -16.03 6.63
CA PRO A 60 -1.51 -14.60 6.73
C PRO A 60 -2.08 -13.86 5.52
N ASN A 61 -2.71 -12.70 5.73
CA ASN A 61 -3.19 -11.82 4.66
C ASN A 61 -2.55 -10.43 4.68
N GLY A 62 -1.72 -10.15 5.69
CA GLY A 62 -1.03 -8.88 5.86
C GLY A 62 -1.59 -8.10 7.05
N PHE A 63 -1.72 -6.79 6.92
CA PHE A 63 -2.17 -5.92 8.00
C PHE A 63 -2.89 -4.68 7.50
N SER A 64 -3.67 -4.05 8.37
CA SER A 64 -4.41 -2.83 8.06
C SER A 64 -4.39 -1.83 9.21
N PHE A 65 -4.64 -0.56 8.90
CA PHE A 65 -4.95 0.43 9.91
C PHE A 65 -5.86 1.51 9.35
N GLN A 66 -6.73 2.00 10.23
CA GLN A 66 -7.75 2.99 9.90
C GLN A 66 -7.37 4.37 10.44
N ASN A 67 -7.32 5.36 9.56
CA ASN A 67 -7.18 6.77 9.91
C ASN A 67 -8.57 7.40 10.04
N ILE A 68 -8.98 7.72 11.27
CA ILE A 68 -10.27 8.33 11.58
C ILE A 68 -10.08 9.82 11.92
N GLY A 69 -10.95 10.67 11.36
CA GLY A 69 -10.97 12.10 11.64
C GLY A 69 -11.60 12.49 13.00
N PRO A 70 -11.52 13.77 13.40
CA PRO A 70 -10.91 14.86 12.65
C PRO A 70 -9.38 14.95 12.89
N ASN A 71 -8.63 15.12 11.81
CA ASN A 71 -7.19 15.42 11.80
C ASN A 71 -6.79 16.17 10.51
N LYS A 72 -5.48 16.32 10.25
CA LYS A 72 -4.97 17.07 9.09
C LYS A 72 -5.30 16.43 7.72
N ILE A 73 -5.60 15.12 7.69
CA ILE A 73 -5.88 14.35 6.48
C ILE A 73 -7.38 14.09 6.35
N VAL A 74 -7.99 13.54 7.41
CA VAL A 74 -9.43 13.31 7.47
C VAL A 74 -10.05 14.45 8.25
N THR A 75 -10.51 15.47 7.53
CA THR A 75 -11.13 16.67 8.13
C THR A 75 -12.50 16.32 8.73
N PRO A 76 -13.14 17.24 9.49
CA PRO A 76 -14.51 17.03 9.96
C PRO A 76 -15.46 16.66 8.80
N ALA A 77 -16.28 15.64 9.02
CA ALA A 77 -17.26 15.20 8.03
C ALA A 77 -18.28 16.32 7.72
N PRO A 78 -18.83 16.38 6.49
CA PRO A 78 -19.90 17.31 6.17
C PRO A 78 -21.14 17.04 7.03
N THR A 79 -22.01 18.04 7.20
CA THR A 79 -23.27 17.90 7.93
C THR A 79 -24.11 16.73 7.39
N GLY A 80 -24.54 15.83 8.29
CA GLY A 80 -25.33 14.65 7.93
C GLY A 80 -24.51 13.42 7.54
N PHE A 81 -23.20 13.46 7.72
CA PHE A 81 -22.29 12.33 7.52
C PHE A 81 -21.51 12.07 8.81
N ASP A 82 -21.29 10.79 9.13
CA ASP A 82 -20.66 10.38 10.38
C ASP A 82 -19.48 9.42 10.12
N PHE A 83 -18.41 9.54 10.91
CA PHE A 83 -17.27 8.62 10.88
C PHE A 83 -16.51 8.54 9.55
N ALA A 84 -16.24 9.70 8.93
CA ALA A 84 -15.32 9.76 7.79
C ALA A 84 -13.95 9.17 8.17
N HIS A 85 -13.40 8.35 7.29
CA HIS A 85 -12.12 7.68 7.50
C HIS A 85 -11.45 7.28 6.18
N ARG A 86 -10.14 7.04 6.28
CA ARG A 86 -9.33 6.39 5.26
C ARG A 86 -8.79 5.09 5.84
N ASN A 87 -9.05 3.97 5.18
CA ASN A 87 -8.46 2.68 5.54
C ASN A 87 -7.27 2.36 4.64
N PHE A 88 -6.19 1.84 5.20
CA PHE A 88 -5.08 1.25 4.46
C PHE A 88 -4.98 -0.24 4.78
N SER A 89 -5.04 -1.08 3.76
CA SER A 89 -4.88 -2.53 3.87
C SER A 89 -3.69 -2.98 3.05
N PHE A 90 -2.63 -3.41 3.72
CA PHE A 90 -1.41 -3.95 3.13
C PHE A 90 -1.59 -5.45 2.97
N THR A 91 -2.07 -5.84 1.78
CA THR A 91 -2.53 -7.20 1.51
C THR A 91 -1.40 -8.04 0.93
N SER A 92 -1.18 -9.23 1.48
CA SER A 92 -0.18 -10.22 1.05
C SER A 92 -0.69 -11.63 1.33
N PRO A 93 -1.71 -12.11 0.61
CA PRO A 93 -2.39 -13.36 0.92
C PRO A 93 -1.39 -14.52 0.86
N ASP A 94 -1.35 -15.31 1.92
CA ASP A 94 -0.43 -16.44 2.09
C ASP A 94 1.04 -16.08 1.79
N ASN A 95 1.44 -14.84 2.10
CA ASN A 95 2.77 -14.28 1.81
C ASN A 95 3.18 -14.42 0.33
N SER A 96 2.20 -14.34 -0.59
CA SER A 96 2.40 -14.42 -2.05
C SER A 96 2.95 -13.13 -2.65
N ARG A 97 4.05 -13.23 -3.40
CA ARG A 97 4.62 -12.11 -4.17
C ARG A 97 3.64 -11.55 -5.20
N ARG A 98 2.99 -12.40 -5.99
CA ARG A 98 2.11 -11.99 -7.09
C ARG A 98 0.94 -11.15 -6.62
N ASP A 99 0.30 -11.58 -5.55
CA ASP A 99 -1.00 -11.05 -5.10
C ASP A 99 -0.86 -9.96 -4.01
N THR A 100 0.38 -9.50 -3.76
CA THR A 100 0.69 -8.45 -2.79
C THR A 100 0.40 -7.05 -3.34
N HIS A 101 -0.35 -6.25 -2.59
CA HIS A 101 -0.75 -4.88 -2.96
C HIS A 101 -1.19 -4.06 -1.74
N VAL A 102 -1.32 -2.75 -1.91
CA VAL A 102 -1.98 -1.87 -0.93
C VAL A 102 -3.36 -1.50 -1.45
N TRP A 103 -4.38 -1.73 -0.64
CA TRP A 103 -5.74 -1.29 -0.90
C TRP A 103 -6.07 -0.11 0.03
N ILE A 104 -6.61 0.96 -0.53
CA ILE A 104 -6.97 2.18 0.20
C ILE A 104 -8.44 2.46 -0.05
N THR A 105 -9.18 2.66 1.03
CA THR A 105 -10.61 2.98 0.98
C THR A 105 -10.85 4.32 1.63
N ASP A 106 -11.31 5.29 0.85
CA ASP A 106 -11.84 6.56 1.35
C ASP A 106 -13.36 6.46 1.52
N TYR A 107 -13.83 6.66 2.75
CA TYR A 107 -15.24 6.69 3.10
C TYR A 107 -15.63 7.96 3.84
N ILE A 108 -16.65 8.66 3.34
CA ILE A 108 -17.05 9.96 3.90
C ILE A 108 -18.07 9.89 5.03
N GLY A 109 -18.59 8.71 5.35
CA GLY A 109 -19.59 8.57 6.42
C GLY A 109 -21.05 8.59 6.00
N SER A 110 -21.38 8.20 4.77
CA SER A 110 -22.73 8.39 4.20
C SER A 110 -23.74 7.26 4.45
N GLY A 111 -23.27 6.13 4.96
CA GLY A 111 -24.00 4.87 5.08
C GLY A 111 -24.13 4.07 3.78
N ARG A 112 -23.50 4.50 2.67
CA ARG A 112 -23.69 3.91 1.34
C ARG A 112 -22.41 3.31 0.76
N VAL A 113 -22.51 2.08 0.28
CA VAL A 113 -21.40 1.39 -0.41
C VAL A 113 -20.96 2.11 -1.69
N SER A 114 -21.90 2.74 -2.40
CA SER A 114 -21.58 3.50 -3.63
C SER A 114 -20.68 4.70 -3.41
N ASP A 115 -20.47 5.11 -2.15
CA ASP A 115 -19.68 6.28 -1.78
C ASP A 115 -18.26 5.92 -1.33
N TYR A 116 -17.89 4.64 -1.36
CA TYR A 116 -16.50 4.22 -1.20
C TYR A 116 -15.68 4.60 -2.44
N PHE A 117 -14.51 5.16 -2.19
CA PHE A 117 -13.50 5.45 -3.21
C PHE A 117 -12.30 4.55 -2.95
N GLU A 118 -12.15 3.57 -3.83
CA GLU A 118 -11.18 2.48 -3.71
C GLU A 118 -9.96 2.79 -4.58
N THR A 119 -8.78 2.62 -4.02
CA THR A 119 -7.51 2.74 -4.73
C THR A 119 -6.63 1.54 -4.42
N MET A 120 -6.19 0.84 -5.47
CA MET A 120 -5.22 -0.25 -5.37
C MET A 120 -3.86 0.22 -5.87
N LEU A 121 -2.81 -0.09 -5.11
CA LEU A 121 -1.41 0.20 -5.43
C LEU A 121 -0.60 -1.09 -5.46
N VAL A 122 0.16 -1.31 -6.53
CA VAL A 122 1.18 -2.36 -6.63
C VAL A 122 2.54 -1.69 -6.79
N PHE A 123 3.51 -2.04 -5.94
CA PHE A 123 4.86 -1.49 -5.97
C PHE A 123 5.85 -2.50 -6.56
N LEU A 124 6.71 -2.03 -7.46
CA LEU A 124 7.75 -2.81 -8.13
C LEU A 124 9.14 -2.16 -7.93
N PRO A 125 10.21 -2.94 -7.71
CA PRO A 125 10.22 -4.41 -7.60
C PRO A 125 9.60 -4.91 -6.29
N ARG A 126 9.19 -6.18 -6.27
CA ARG A 126 8.68 -6.91 -5.11
C ARG A 126 9.81 -7.76 -4.53
N GLU A 127 10.69 -7.10 -3.79
CA GLU A 127 11.86 -7.71 -3.15
C GLU A 127 11.57 -8.21 -1.74
N ASN A 128 10.59 -7.60 -1.06
CA ASN A 128 10.28 -7.87 0.34
C ASN A 128 8.77 -8.07 0.55
N LEU A 129 8.40 -8.89 1.54
CA LEU A 129 7.06 -8.87 2.09
C LEU A 129 6.82 -7.53 2.80
N MET A 130 5.63 -6.95 2.58
CA MET A 130 5.26 -5.75 3.33
C MET A 130 5.14 -6.09 4.81
N HIS A 131 5.69 -5.24 5.67
CA HIS A 131 5.61 -5.44 7.11
C HIS A 131 5.52 -4.12 7.84
N VAL A 132 5.10 -4.22 9.10
CA VAL A 132 4.88 -3.10 10.00
C VAL A 132 5.71 -3.27 11.26
N GLU A 133 6.38 -2.20 11.68
CA GLU A 133 7.14 -2.13 12.92
C GLU A 133 6.61 -0.99 13.77
N GLU A 134 6.23 -1.30 15.01
CA GLU A 134 5.88 -0.29 15.99
C GLU A 134 7.14 0.29 16.64
N ARG A 135 7.39 1.59 16.45
CA ARG A 135 8.49 2.34 17.08
C ARG A 135 7.98 3.22 18.20
N VAL A 136 8.83 3.88 18.99
CA VAL A 136 8.37 4.69 20.14
C VAL A 136 7.25 5.68 19.78
N ASN A 137 7.43 6.49 18.73
CA ASN A 137 6.49 7.55 18.34
C ASN A 137 5.79 7.34 17.00
N ASP A 138 6.21 6.32 16.26
CA ASP A 138 5.88 6.15 14.85
C ASP A 138 5.55 4.69 14.54
N ILE A 139 4.88 4.47 13.42
CA ILE A 139 4.68 3.16 12.82
C ILE A 139 5.48 3.18 11.52
N LEU A 140 6.47 2.29 11.40
CA LEU A 140 7.19 2.12 10.15
C LEU A 140 6.50 1.05 9.33
N VAL A 141 6.18 1.36 8.08
CA VAL A 141 5.75 0.38 7.09
C VAL A 141 6.81 0.26 6.01
N THR A 142 7.26 -0.96 5.77
CA THR A 142 8.16 -1.29 4.66
C THR A 142 7.32 -1.83 3.50
N LEU A 143 7.45 -1.22 2.32
CA LEU A 143 6.77 -1.62 1.09
C LEU A 143 7.50 -2.80 0.42
N THR A 144 6.89 -3.37 -0.62
CA THR A 144 7.49 -4.48 -1.35
C THR A 144 8.83 -4.15 -2.01
N THR A 145 9.06 -2.87 -2.29
CA THR A 145 10.32 -2.32 -2.80
C THR A 145 11.42 -2.23 -1.75
N GLY A 146 11.14 -2.59 -0.50
CA GLY A 146 12.02 -2.33 0.65
C GLY A 146 12.02 -0.85 1.08
N GLU A 147 11.21 -0.01 0.45
CA GLU A 147 11.12 1.41 0.78
C GLU A 147 10.17 1.66 1.95
N GLU A 148 10.47 2.70 2.71
CA GLU A 148 9.78 2.98 3.96
C GLU A 148 8.72 4.09 3.83
N VAL A 149 7.64 3.91 4.58
CA VAL A 149 6.61 4.91 4.84
C VAL A 149 6.40 5.01 6.35
N VAL A 150 6.53 6.22 6.90
CA VAL A 150 6.44 6.46 8.33
C VAL A 150 5.08 7.08 8.65
N TYR A 151 4.30 6.42 9.50
CA TYR A 151 3.01 6.90 9.99
C TYR A 151 3.14 7.44 11.42
N SER A 152 2.34 8.47 11.72
CA SER A 152 2.15 8.94 13.09
C SER A 152 1.28 7.94 13.87
N LYS A 153 1.72 7.50 15.06
CA LYS A 153 0.87 6.71 15.95
C LYS A 153 -0.43 7.41 16.34
N LYS A 154 -0.35 8.72 16.60
CA LYS A 154 -1.45 9.51 17.15
C LYS A 154 -2.64 9.62 16.20
N HIS A 155 -2.36 9.83 14.92
CA HIS A 155 -3.39 10.12 13.93
C HIS A 155 -3.43 9.11 12.78
N LYS A 156 -2.52 8.13 12.77
CA LYS A 156 -2.37 7.14 11.69
C LYS A 156 -2.23 7.79 10.29
N THR A 157 -1.65 8.99 10.24
CA THR A 157 -1.34 9.73 9.00
C THR A 157 0.12 9.54 8.62
N ILE A 158 0.43 9.52 7.33
CA ILE A 158 1.79 9.54 6.81
C ILE A 158 2.49 10.84 7.24
N LYS A 159 3.67 10.69 7.84
CA LYS A 159 4.59 11.77 8.25
C LYS A 159 5.70 11.97 7.23
N SER A 160 6.29 10.89 6.73
CA SER A 160 7.42 10.91 5.81
C SER A 160 7.57 9.57 5.09
N GLY A 161 8.53 9.48 4.16
CA GLY A 161 8.83 8.27 3.41
C GLY A 161 8.60 8.47 1.91
N VAL A 162 8.44 7.37 1.19
CA VAL A 162 8.29 7.41 -0.28
C VAL A 162 6.89 7.79 -0.74
N ILE A 163 5.88 7.65 0.11
CA ILE A 163 4.51 8.09 -0.16
C ILE A 163 4.26 9.38 0.63
N LYS A 164 3.61 10.35 -0.02
CA LYS A 164 3.00 11.50 0.63
C LYS A 164 1.50 11.45 0.35
N GLU A 165 0.70 11.53 1.41
CA GLU A 165 -0.75 11.67 1.27
C GLU A 165 -1.18 13.14 1.34
N GLU A 166 -2.23 13.44 0.60
CA GLU A 166 -2.96 14.72 0.71
C GLU A 166 -4.27 14.53 1.47
N VAL A 167 -4.90 15.66 1.79
CA VAL A 167 -6.20 15.73 2.47
C VAL A 167 -7.23 14.89 1.73
N MET A 168 -8.02 14.14 2.49
CA MET A 168 -9.14 13.35 1.98
C MET A 168 -10.21 14.27 1.41
N ASP A 169 -10.67 13.97 0.20
CA ASP A 169 -11.75 14.73 -0.42
C ASP A 169 -13.10 14.27 0.16
N LEU A 170 -13.65 15.09 1.07
CA LEU A 170 -14.93 14.83 1.72
C LEU A 170 -16.11 15.54 1.03
N ASN A 171 -16.00 15.87 -0.27
CA ASN A 171 -17.11 16.53 -0.98
C ASN A 171 -18.40 15.67 -0.90
N PRO A 172 -19.52 16.24 -0.41
CA PRO A 172 -20.79 15.52 -0.33
C PRO A 172 -21.34 15.17 -1.73
N ASP A 173 -21.00 15.94 -2.77
CA ASP A 173 -21.27 15.55 -4.15
C ASP A 173 -20.27 14.49 -4.61
N ARG A 174 -20.77 13.26 -4.69
CA ARG A 174 -19.99 12.10 -5.16
C ARG A 174 -19.37 12.29 -6.55
N ASN A 175 -19.96 13.12 -7.41
CA ASN A 175 -19.45 13.30 -8.78
C ASN A 175 -18.24 14.24 -8.82
N GLN A 176 -18.10 15.10 -7.82
CA GLN A 176 -16.97 16.02 -7.67
C GLN A 176 -15.86 15.45 -6.78
N ARG A 177 -16.17 14.42 -5.97
CA ARG A 177 -15.20 13.77 -5.11
C ARG A 177 -14.11 13.06 -5.91
N LYS A 178 -12.88 13.20 -5.44
CA LYS A 178 -11.68 12.58 -5.99
C LYS A 178 -11.27 11.35 -5.19
N HIS A 179 -10.61 10.40 -5.85
CA HIS A 179 -9.92 9.30 -5.19
C HIS A 179 -8.75 9.82 -4.36
N VAL A 180 -8.20 8.98 -3.48
CA VAL A 180 -7.07 9.34 -2.61
C VAL A 180 -5.94 9.97 -3.42
N GLN A 181 -5.50 11.14 -3.01
CA GLN A 181 -4.41 11.86 -3.68
C GLN A 181 -3.09 11.51 -2.99
N LEU A 182 -2.22 10.78 -3.71
CA LEU A 182 -0.92 10.34 -3.23
C LEU A 182 0.17 10.76 -4.20
N THR A 183 1.31 11.16 -3.66
CA THR A 183 2.55 11.33 -4.42
C THR A 183 3.52 10.21 -4.04
N TYR A 184 3.97 9.44 -5.02
CA TYR A 184 5.03 8.45 -4.85
C TYR A 184 6.36 9.03 -5.35
N SER A 185 7.38 8.96 -4.49
CA SER A 185 8.71 9.56 -4.70
C SER A 185 9.85 8.57 -4.52
N GLY A 186 9.52 7.28 -4.49
CA GLY A 186 10.46 6.17 -4.42
C GLY A 186 11.26 5.95 -5.70
N LYS A 187 12.26 5.08 -5.60
CA LYS A 187 13.15 4.63 -6.70
C LYS A 187 12.45 3.60 -7.59
N GLY A 188 11.50 2.85 -7.04
CA GLY A 188 10.71 1.86 -7.73
C GLY A 188 9.65 2.46 -8.65
N LEU A 189 8.62 1.67 -8.92
CA LEU A 189 7.47 2.02 -9.74
C LEU A 189 6.20 1.67 -8.97
N MET A 190 5.17 2.48 -9.12
CA MET A 190 3.83 2.23 -8.57
C MET A 190 2.81 2.09 -9.71
N ILE A 191 2.10 0.98 -9.75
CA ILE A 191 0.89 0.80 -10.55
C ILE A 191 -0.29 1.18 -9.66
N ARG A 192 -1.11 2.13 -10.11
CA ARG A 192 -2.28 2.64 -9.39
C ARG A 192 -3.54 2.39 -10.18
N SER A 193 -4.55 1.85 -9.52
CA SER A 193 -5.89 1.68 -10.04
C SER A 193 -6.92 2.28 -9.11
N ASP A 194 -7.93 2.96 -9.66
CA ASP A 194 -8.92 3.73 -8.90
C ASP A 194 -10.34 3.35 -9.34
N ALA A 195 -11.21 3.02 -8.39
CA ALA A 195 -12.61 2.71 -8.63
C ALA A 195 -13.54 3.30 -7.57
N ARG A 196 -14.82 3.46 -7.92
CA ARG A 196 -15.87 3.94 -7.02
C ARG A 196 -16.89 2.85 -6.74
N GLY A 197 -17.03 2.46 -5.47
CA GLY A 197 -17.96 1.43 -5.01
C GLY A 197 -17.82 0.10 -5.77
N ALA A 198 -16.62 -0.18 -6.28
CA ALA A 198 -16.31 -1.32 -7.14
C ALA A 198 -14.83 -1.69 -7.00
N ASP A 199 -14.47 -2.88 -7.48
CA ASP A 199 -13.10 -3.37 -7.45
C ASP A 199 -12.18 -2.58 -8.42
N PRO A 200 -11.07 -1.98 -7.96
CA PRO A 200 -10.12 -1.28 -8.81
C PRO A 200 -9.48 -2.16 -9.90
N ARG A 201 -9.53 -3.49 -9.82
CA ARG A 201 -8.88 -4.39 -10.80
C ARG A 201 -9.65 -4.54 -12.12
N ILE A 202 -10.94 -4.21 -12.13
CA ILE A 202 -11.84 -4.34 -13.32
C ILE A 202 -12.09 -3.02 -14.04
N VAL A 203 -11.31 -1.97 -13.74
CA VAL A 203 -11.43 -0.67 -14.39
C VAL A 203 -10.89 -0.70 -15.82
N ALA A 204 -11.17 0.34 -16.60
CA ALA A 204 -10.64 0.42 -17.97
C ALA A 204 -9.12 0.65 -18.00
N THR A 205 -8.61 1.53 -17.14
CA THR A 205 -7.23 2.05 -17.21
C THR A 205 -6.58 2.17 -15.84
N VAL A 206 -5.27 1.96 -15.81
CA VAL A 206 -4.40 2.18 -14.64
C VAL A 206 -3.30 3.17 -14.94
N SER A 207 -2.81 3.81 -13.88
CA SER A 207 -1.70 4.76 -13.91
C SER A 207 -0.41 4.08 -13.48
N ILE A 208 0.65 4.25 -14.26
CA ILE A 208 1.99 3.73 -14.00
C ILE A 208 2.88 4.91 -13.68
N ILE A 209 3.37 4.96 -12.44
CA ILE A 209 4.04 6.12 -11.85
C ILE A 209 5.47 5.74 -11.51
N LYS A 210 6.43 6.51 -12.04
CA LYS A 210 7.87 6.40 -11.75
C LYS A 210 8.44 7.79 -11.54
N LYS A 211 9.26 7.97 -10.51
CA LYS A 211 9.84 9.27 -10.17
C LYS A 211 10.62 9.86 -11.35
N GLY A 212 10.33 11.12 -11.67
CA GLY A 212 11.01 11.85 -12.75
C GLY A 212 10.59 11.44 -14.16
N VAL A 213 9.55 10.60 -14.30
CA VAL A 213 8.98 10.18 -15.58
C VAL A 213 7.51 10.61 -15.61
N ALA A 214 7.03 11.06 -16.77
CA ALA A 214 5.61 11.36 -16.95
C ALA A 214 4.76 10.11 -16.66
N THR A 215 3.63 10.28 -15.99
CA THR A 215 2.72 9.16 -15.68
C THR A 215 2.20 8.53 -16.98
N CYS A 216 2.30 7.21 -17.08
CA CYS A 216 1.78 6.45 -18.22
C CYS A 216 0.40 5.86 -17.88
N GLN A 217 -0.53 5.89 -18.83
CA GLN A 217 -1.82 5.21 -18.72
C GLN A 217 -1.80 3.89 -19.51
N ALA A 218 -2.32 2.83 -18.92
CA ALA A 218 -2.36 1.51 -19.54
C ALA A 218 -3.69 0.80 -19.28
N PRO A 219 -4.18 -0.04 -20.21
CA PRO A 219 -5.39 -0.83 -19.96
C PRO A 219 -5.22 -1.77 -18.75
N ALA A 220 -6.17 -1.78 -17.82
CA ALA A 220 -6.08 -2.60 -16.60
C ALA A 220 -6.00 -4.10 -16.93
N LYS A 221 -6.68 -4.55 -17.99
CA LYS A 221 -6.64 -5.93 -18.49
C LYS A 221 -5.23 -6.45 -18.83
N LEU A 222 -4.24 -5.58 -18.97
CA LEU A 222 -2.84 -6.00 -19.13
C LEU A 222 -2.26 -6.58 -17.84
N PHE A 223 -2.74 -6.11 -16.68
CA PHE A 223 -2.19 -6.41 -15.36
C PHE A 223 -3.05 -7.39 -14.57
N TRP A 224 -4.37 -7.39 -14.75
CA TRP A 224 -5.28 -8.30 -14.04
C TRP A 224 -6.05 -9.22 -14.99
N THR A 225 -6.41 -10.41 -14.49
CA THR A 225 -7.49 -11.21 -15.09
C THR A 225 -8.82 -10.45 -14.96
N GLN A 226 -9.81 -10.80 -15.78
CA GLN A 226 -11.12 -10.14 -15.83
C GLN A 226 -12.23 -11.19 -15.61
N ASP A 227 -11.89 -12.23 -14.85
CA ASP A 227 -12.77 -13.24 -14.30
C ASP A 227 -13.35 -12.76 -12.95
N ASP A 228 -14.17 -13.61 -12.31
CA ASP A 228 -14.91 -13.26 -11.09
C ASP A 228 -14.00 -12.83 -9.92
N PHE A 229 -12.75 -13.32 -9.89
CA PHE A 229 -11.74 -12.96 -8.89
C PHE A 229 -10.45 -12.47 -9.56
N PRO A 230 -10.36 -11.17 -9.90
CA PRO A 230 -9.22 -10.63 -10.64
C PRO A 230 -7.87 -10.85 -9.94
N LYS A 231 -6.96 -11.57 -10.58
CA LYS A 231 -5.61 -11.85 -10.11
C LYS A 231 -4.59 -11.06 -10.90
N PHE A 232 -3.52 -10.63 -10.25
CA PHE A 232 -2.42 -9.97 -10.94
C PHE A 232 -1.72 -11.01 -11.85
N LYS A 233 -1.50 -10.68 -13.11
CA LYS A 233 -1.02 -11.62 -14.14
C LYS A 233 0.47 -11.88 -14.08
N LEU A 234 1.23 -10.93 -13.54
CA LEU A 234 2.69 -10.87 -13.66
C LEU A 234 3.33 -11.44 -12.40
N VAL A 235 3.79 -12.69 -12.50
CA VAL A 235 4.35 -13.42 -11.36
C VAL A 235 5.69 -12.82 -10.99
N THR A 236 6.56 -12.55 -11.97
CA THR A 236 7.87 -11.96 -11.73
C THR A 236 7.91 -10.48 -12.07
N ASP A 237 8.89 -9.77 -11.49
CA ASP A 237 9.07 -8.35 -11.76
C ASP A 237 9.67 -8.09 -13.14
N GLU A 238 10.48 -9.00 -13.66
CA GLU A 238 11.05 -8.92 -15.00
C GLU A 238 9.94 -8.92 -16.05
N GLU A 239 8.94 -9.81 -15.90
CA GLU A 239 7.74 -9.83 -16.74
C GLU A 239 6.97 -8.52 -16.64
N ALA A 240 6.79 -8.01 -15.40
CA ALA A 240 6.10 -6.75 -15.17
C ALA A 240 6.81 -5.56 -15.83
N TYR A 241 8.11 -5.42 -15.63
CA TYR A 241 8.91 -4.37 -16.24
C TYR A 241 8.98 -4.50 -17.76
N ALA A 242 9.06 -5.71 -18.31
CA ALA A 242 9.04 -5.94 -19.76
C ALA A 242 7.71 -5.49 -20.37
N LEU A 243 6.58 -5.85 -19.74
CA LEU A 243 5.25 -5.42 -20.18
C LEU A 243 5.10 -3.90 -20.10
N ILE A 244 5.47 -3.30 -18.97
CA ILE A 244 5.40 -1.85 -18.76
C ILE A 244 6.30 -1.14 -19.77
N ALA A 245 7.53 -1.60 -20.00
CA ALA A 245 8.44 -0.97 -20.96
C ALA A 245 7.92 -1.07 -22.40
N LYS A 246 7.24 -2.18 -22.75
CA LYS A 246 6.60 -2.36 -24.05
C LYS A 246 5.45 -1.36 -24.27
N HIS A 247 4.67 -1.07 -23.23
CA HIS A 247 3.49 -0.19 -23.32
C HIS A 247 3.81 1.30 -23.09
N CYS A 248 4.68 1.60 -22.12
CA CYS A 248 4.98 2.94 -21.64
C CYS A 248 6.35 3.48 -22.08
N GLY A 249 7.18 2.66 -22.72
CA GLY A 249 8.52 3.03 -23.17
C GLY A 249 9.65 2.63 -22.22
N THR A 250 10.88 2.68 -22.72
CA THR A 250 12.07 2.13 -22.06
C THR A 250 12.52 2.89 -20.80
N THR A 251 12.04 4.12 -20.60
CA THR A 251 12.30 4.92 -19.38
C THR A 251 11.73 4.25 -18.13
N PHE A 252 10.77 3.34 -18.27
CA PHE A 252 10.20 2.57 -17.17
C PHE A 252 10.95 1.28 -16.83
N LYS A 253 11.97 0.87 -17.60
CA LYS A 253 12.80 -0.29 -17.25
C LYS A 253 13.47 -0.11 -15.88
N GLN A 254 13.67 -1.22 -15.17
CA GLN A 254 14.56 -1.26 -14.01
C GLN A 254 15.98 -0.91 -14.48
N LYS A 255 16.68 -0.08 -13.72
CA LYS A 255 18.08 0.28 -14.00
C LYS A 255 18.99 -0.84 -13.52
#